data_AF-A0A0Z8UB79-F1
#
_entry.id   AF-A0A0Z8UB79-F1
#
_cell.length_a   1.000
_cell.length_b   1.000
_cell.length_c   1.000
_cell.angle_alpha   90.00
_cell.angle_beta   90.00
_cell.angle_gamma   90.00
#
_symmetry.space_group_name_H-M   'P 1'
#
loop_
_entity.id
_entity.type
_entity.pdbx_description
1 polymer ?
#
loop_
_entity_poly.entity_id
_entity_poly.type
_entity_poly.pdbx_seq_one_letter_code
_entity_poly.pdbx_strand_id
1 'polypeptide(L)'
;MDEKHILKWKNDIEQEIKKRNFDSLRYVLFDETKRLPWAFHFYQKNGKFYVDGRDDRTYIIGHSEEHENFEDAKQDFFERLELVIETNKLNKQLGLPSDYPSPLWDECAIQLVTNTIDAIGVVDGALEFLLADPNHWFVKDEQDHLLKLQEKLNNYIHFIESKQYVDSYGDDFTEKVINLTFQYAPSDNGLAFLVQVQKVLQPTDIRLKVVVPE
;
A
#
# COMPACT_ATOMS: atom_id res chain seq x y z
N MET A 1 -35.78 -4.26 6.22
CA MET A 1 -34.51 -4.99 6.43
C MET A 1 -34.24 -4.93 7.92
N ASP A 2 -34.00 -6.05 8.60
CA ASP A 2 -33.76 -6.05 10.04
C ASP A 2 -32.30 -5.68 10.33
N GLU A 3 -32.07 -4.41 10.69
CA GLU A 3 -30.74 -3.83 10.91
C GLU A 3 -29.91 -4.60 11.96
N LYS A 4 -30.58 -5.25 12.92
CA LYS A 4 -29.91 -5.99 14.00
C LYS A 4 -29.22 -7.25 13.48
N HIS A 5 -29.79 -7.92 12.48
CA HIS A 5 -29.18 -9.11 11.89
C HIS A 5 -28.02 -8.77 10.96
N ILE A 6 -28.12 -7.68 10.20
CA ILE A 6 -27.04 -7.21 9.31
C ILE A 6 -25.78 -6.88 10.09
N LEU A 7 -25.90 -6.16 11.21
CA LEU A 7 -24.75 -5.81 12.02
C LEU A 7 -24.05 -7.07 12.57
N LYS A 8 -24.83 -8.07 13.01
CA LYS A 8 -24.29 -9.35 13.47
C LYS A 8 -23.51 -10.07 12.36
N TRP A 9 -24.11 -10.20 11.17
CA TRP A 9 -23.48 -10.88 10.03
C TRP A 9 -22.25 -10.16 9.51
N LYS A 10 -22.32 -8.82 9.42
CA LYS A 10 -21.18 -8.00 9.02
C LYS A 10 -20.00 -8.20 9.97
N ASN A 11 -20.25 -8.12 11.28
CA ASN A 11 -19.20 -8.34 12.29
C ASN A 11 -18.61 -9.75 12.21
N ASP A 12 -19.43 -10.77 11.94
CA ASP A 12 -18.98 -12.15 11.79
C ASP A 12 -18.06 -12.33 10.57
N ILE A 13 -18.42 -11.77 9.41
CA ILE A 13 -17.54 -11.77 8.23
C ILE A 13 -16.24 -11.00 8.51
N GLU A 14 -16.31 -9.81 9.09
CA GLU A 14 -15.12 -8.99 9.39
C GLU A 14 -14.18 -9.65 10.41
N GLN A 15 -14.71 -10.38 11.40
CA GLN A 15 -13.90 -11.15 12.33
C GLN A 15 -13.17 -12.30 11.64
N GLU A 16 -13.84 -13.02 10.75
CA GLU A 16 -13.24 -14.12 10.01
C GLU A 16 -12.20 -13.61 8.99
N ILE A 17 -12.44 -12.47 8.33
CA ILE A 17 -11.46 -11.80 7.45
C ILE A 17 -10.17 -11.49 8.22
N LYS A 18 -10.28 -10.86 9.40
CA LYS A 18 -9.13 -10.55 10.25
C LYS A 18 -8.39 -11.81 10.69
N LYS A 19 -9.13 -12.84 11.10
CA LYS A 19 -8.56 -14.13 11.54
C LYS A 19 -7.78 -14.82 10.42
N ARG A 20 -8.20 -14.66 9.16
CA ARG A 20 -7.52 -15.19 7.97
C ARG A 20 -6.47 -14.24 7.38
N ASN A 21 -6.31 -13.03 7.92
CA ASN A 21 -5.47 -11.95 7.39
C ASN A 21 -5.87 -11.51 5.97
N PHE A 22 -7.16 -11.53 5.64
CA PHE A 22 -7.69 -11.16 4.32
C PHE A 22 -7.97 -9.66 4.18
N ASP A 23 -7.49 -8.84 5.11
CA ASP A 23 -7.80 -7.40 5.23
C ASP A 23 -7.47 -6.56 3.99
N SER A 24 -6.53 -7.04 3.17
CA SER A 24 -6.13 -6.37 1.94
C SER A 24 -6.96 -6.74 0.72
N LEU A 25 -7.89 -7.69 0.84
CA LEU A 25 -8.82 -8.01 -0.24
C LEU A 25 -9.87 -6.91 -0.38
N ARG A 26 -10.34 -6.70 -1.61
CA ARG A 26 -11.40 -5.73 -1.88
C ARG A 26 -12.75 -6.40 -1.75
N TYR A 27 -13.57 -5.90 -0.84
CA TYR A 27 -14.92 -6.40 -0.64
C TYR A 27 -15.87 -5.32 -0.14
N VAL A 28 -17.16 -5.54 -0.33
CA VAL A 28 -18.25 -4.68 0.13
C VAL A 28 -19.30 -5.55 0.82
N LEU A 29 -19.63 -5.22 2.07
CA LEU A 29 -20.63 -5.95 2.86
C LEU A 29 -21.92 -5.14 3.00
N PHE A 30 -23.03 -5.76 2.63
CA PHE A 30 -24.40 -5.28 2.72
C PHE A 30 -24.67 -3.95 2.00
N ASP A 31 -23.96 -3.69 0.89
CA ASP A 31 -24.21 -2.56 -0.01
C ASP A 31 -24.06 -3.01 -1.48
N GLU A 32 -25.18 -3.20 -2.16
CA GLU A 32 -25.24 -3.57 -3.59
C GLU A 32 -24.73 -2.43 -4.49
N THR A 33 -24.85 -1.18 -4.04
CA THR A 33 -24.70 0.03 -4.87
C THR A 33 -23.31 0.62 -4.85
N LYS A 34 -22.50 0.30 -3.83
CA LYS A 34 -21.13 0.78 -3.73
C LYS A 34 -20.35 0.43 -5.00
N ARG A 35 -19.62 1.42 -5.51
CA ARG A 35 -18.73 1.24 -6.66
C ARG A 35 -17.30 1.13 -6.14
N LEU A 36 -16.87 -0.10 -5.84
CA LEU A 36 -15.50 -0.43 -5.50
C LEU A 36 -14.94 -1.37 -6.59
N PRO A 37 -13.97 -0.91 -7.41
CA PRO A 37 -13.34 -1.73 -8.44
C PRO A 37 -12.71 -3.00 -7.89
N TRP A 38 -12.84 -4.12 -8.61
CA TRP A 38 -12.25 -5.43 -8.25
C TRP A 38 -12.74 -6.02 -6.92
N ALA A 39 -13.91 -5.57 -6.43
CA ALA A 39 -14.43 -6.02 -5.14
C ALA A 39 -15.41 -7.19 -5.28
N PHE A 40 -15.40 -8.07 -4.28
CA PHE A 40 -16.53 -8.96 -4.04
C PHE A 40 -17.61 -8.26 -3.22
N HIS A 41 -18.84 -8.31 -3.70
CA HIS A 41 -20.00 -7.82 -2.98
C HIS A 41 -20.71 -8.98 -2.30
N PHE A 42 -20.99 -8.79 -1.01
CA PHE A 42 -21.88 -9.64 -0.23
C PHE A 42 -23.07 -8.79 0.18
N TYR A 43 -24.30 -9.10 -0.22
CA TYR A 43 -25.46 -8.27 0.16
C TYR A 43 -26.75 -9.08 0.27
N GLN A 44 -27.80 -8.46 0.80
CA GLN A 44 -29.11 -9.07 0.94
C GLN A 44 -30.16 -8.32 0.12
N LYS A 45 -31.01 -9.05 -0.60
CA LYS A 45 -32.12 -8.49 -1.39
C LYS A 45 -33.29 -9.47 -1.40
N ASN A 46 -34.50 -8.97 -1.13
CA ASN A 46 -35.72 -9.77 -1.12
C ASN A 46 -35.66 -11.03 -0.23
N GLY A 47 -34.95 -10.97 0.90
CA GLY A 47 -34.80 -12.08 1.83
C GLY A 47 -33.70 -13.09 1.49
N LYS A 48 -33.04 -12.96 0.33
CA LYS A 48 -31.93 -13.81 -0.11
C LYS A 48 -30.59 -13.09 -0.03
N PHE A 49 -29.52 -13.85 0.03
CA PHE A 49 -28.14 -13.36 0.04
C PHE A 49 -27.51 -13.50 -1.34
N TYR A 50 -26.63 -12.57 -1.68
CA TYR A 50 -25.98 -12.51 -2.97
C TYR A 50 -24.49 -12.31 -2.81
N VAL A 51 -23.73 -13.02 -3.65
CA VAL A 51 -22.28 -12.87 -3.79
C VAL A 51 -21.92 -12.64 -5.25
N ASP A 52 -21.26 -11.53 -5.56
CA ASP A 52 -20.70 -11.29 -6.89
C ASP A 52 -19.30 -10.70 -6.84
N GLY A 53 -18.50 -10.99 -7.86
CA GLY A 53 -17.24 -10.30 -8.12
C GLY A 53 -17.47 -9.19 -9.16
N ARG A 54 -16.74 -8.08 -9.04
CA ARG A 54 -16.85 -6.95 -9.97
C ARG A 54 -15.54 -6.61 -10.65
N ASP A 55 -15.62 -6.10 -11.88
CA ASP A 55 -14.44 -5.65 -12.65
C ASP A 55 -13.96 -4.24 -12.25
N ASP A 56 -12.97 -3.69 -12.97
CA ASP A 56 -12.46 -2.33 -12.79
C ASP A 56 -13.55 -1.25 -12.94
N ARG A 57 -14.57 -1.51 -13.77
CA ARG A 57 -15.70 -0.63 -14.03
C ARG A 57 -16.89 -0.87 -13.10
N THR A 58 -16.71 -1.79 -12.15
CA THR A 58 -17.70 -2.24 -11.17
C THR A 58 -18.89 -2.97 -11.79
N TYR A 59 -18.71 -3.60 -12.95
CA TYR A 59 -19.70 -4.50 -13.52
C TYR A 59 -19.57 -5.89 -12.91
N ILE A 60 -20.70 -6.56 -12.71
CA ILE A 60 -20.72 -7.94 -12.22
C ILE A 60 -20.02 -8.83 -13.26
N ILE A 61 -18.98 -9.54 -12.82
CA ILE A 61 -18.28 -10.52 -13.63
C ILE A 61 -19.11 -11.80 -13.61
N GLY A 62 -19.68 -12.15 -14.76
CA GLY A 62 -20.58 -13.30 -14.87
C GLY A 62 -21.96 -12.99 -14.29
N HIS A 63 -22.29 -13.61 -13.16
CA HIS A 63 -23.58 -13.45 -12.48
C HIS A 63 -23.40 -13.43 -10.96
N SER A 64 -24.35 -12.82 -10.26
CA SER A 64 -24.43 -12.92 -8.81
C SER A 64 -24.96 -14.29 -8.43
N GLU A 65 -24.27 -14.97 -7.52
CA GLU A 65 -24.77 -16.20 -6.92
C GLU A 65 -25.81 -15.84 -5.86
N GLU A 66 -26.90 -16.59 -5.86
CA GLU A 66 -28.01 -16.40 -4.94
C GLU A 66 -28.04 -17.53 -3.91
N HIS A 67 -28.22 -17.16 -2.64
CA HIS A 67 -28.22 -18.08 -1.51
C HIS A 67 -29.43 -17.85 -0.60
N GLU A 68 -30.06 -18.94 -0.15
CA GLU A 68 -31.25 -18.89 0.71
C GLU A 68 -30.91 -18.54 2.16
N ASN A 69 -29.67 -18.76 2.59
CA ASN A 69 -29.24 -18.49 3.96
C ASN A 69 -27.84 -17.87 4.02
N PHE A 70 -27.53 -17.31 5.19
CA PHE A 70 -26.30 -16.57 5.42
C PHE A 70 -25.05 -17.45 5.41
N GLU A 71 -25.11 -18.67 5.95
CA GLU A 71 -23.91 -19.52 6.09
C GLU A 71 -23.42 -19.99 4.72
N ASP A 72 -24.34 -20.39 3.83
CA ASP A 72 -23.99 -20.79 2.46
C ASP A 72 -23.40 -19.62 1.67
N ALA A 73 -24.02 -18.44 1.76
CA ALA A 73 -23.49 -17.23 1.13
C ALA A 73 -22.12 -16.85 1.67
N LYS A 74 -21.92 -16.97 2.99
CA LYS A 74 -20.65 -16.66 3.65
C LYS A 74 -19.57 -17.62 3.17
N GLN A 75 -19.89 -18.91 3.05
CA GLN A 75 -18.97 -19.91 2.53
C GLN A 75 -18.55 -19.58 1.09
N ASP A 76 -19.49 -19.35 0.18
CA ASP A 76 -19.19 -18.96 -1.22
C ASP A 76 -18.34 -17.69 -1.29
N PHE A 77 -18.66 -16.69 -0.47
CA PHE A 77 -17.87 -15.46 -0.38
C PHE A 77 -16.40 -15.74 -0.01
N PHE A 78 -16.13 -16.55 1.02
CA PHE A 78 -14.76 -16.88 1.40
C PHE A 78 -14.05 -17.77 0.38
N GLU A 79 -14.74 -18.74 -0.24
CA GLU A 79 -14.18 -19.57 -1.32
C GLU A 79 -13.72 -18.70 -2.51
N ARG A 80 -14.51 -17.68 -2.87
CA ARG A 80 -14.13 -16.70 -3.91
C ARG A 80 -12.94 -15.83 -3.52
N LEU A 81 -12.89 -15.39 -2.27
CA LEU A 81 -11.73 -14.63 -1.76
C LEU A 81 -10.45 -15.48 -1.81
N GLU A 82 -10.52 -16.74 -1.41
CA GLU A 82 -9.39 -17.69 -1.49
C GLU A 82 -8.95 -17.92 -2.92
N LEU A 83 -9.90 -18.10 -3.85
CA LEU A 83 -9.61 -18.28 -5.27
C LEU A 83 -8.84 -17.08 -5.86
N VAL A 84 -9.18 -15.86 -5.46
CA VAL A 84 -8.47 -14.65 -5.91
C VAL A 84 -7.04 -14.61 -5.38
N ILE A 85 -6.81 -15.03 -4.13
CA ILE A 85 -5.45 -15.12 -3.59
C ILE A 85 -4.62 -16.12 -4.41
N GLU A 86 -5.14 -17.34 -4.60
CA GLU A 86 -4.40 -18.39 -5.29
C GLU A 86 -4.15 -18.06 -6.77
N THR A 87 -5.13 -17.44 -7.43
CA THR A 87 -5.00 -16.97 -8.81
C THR A 87 -3.92 -15.89 -8.91
N ASN A 88 -3.91 -14.91 -8.01
CA ASN A 88 -2.91 -13.85 -8.06
C ASN A 88 -1.50 -14.33 -7.70
N LYS A 89 -1.35 -15.28 -6.76
CA LYS A 89 -0.07 -15.93 -6.50
C LYS A 89 0.47 -16.64 -7.75
N LEU A 90 -0.39 -17.36 -8.46
CA LEU A 90 -0.03 -18.01 -9.71
C LEU A 90 0.36 -16.98 -10.79
N ASN A 91 -0.41 -15.90 -10.92
CA ASN A 91 -0.09 -14.81 -11.85
C ASN A 91 1.31 -14.26 -11.57
N LYS A 92 1.69 -14.02 -10.31
CA LYS A 92 3.04 -13.55 -9.95
C LYS A 92 4.13 -14.53 -10.35
N GLN A 93 3.93 -15.83 -10.13
CA GLN A 93 4.89 -16.86 -10.57
C GLN A 93 5.07 -16.88 -12.09
N LEU A 94 4.03 -16.53 -12.85
CA LEU A 94 4.04 -16.46 -14.31
C LEU A 94 4.47 -15.09 -14.85
N GLY A 95 4.79 -14.12 -13.99
CA GLY A 95 5.12 -12.75 -14.39
C GLY A 95 3.93 -11.97 -14.96
N LEU A 96 2.70 -12.41 -14.65
CA LEU A 96 1.45 -11.74 -15.04
C LEU A 96 1.08 -10.66 -14.01
N PRO A 97 0.44 -9.56 -14.45
CA PRO A 97 -0.02 -8.52 -13.53
C PRO A 97 -1.15 -9.02 -12.63
N SER A 98 -1.30 -8.38 -11.48
CA SER A 98 -2.47 -8.52 -10.60
C SER A 98 -3.39 -7.31 -10.77
N ASP A 99 -4.69 -7.49 -10.56
CA ASP A 99 -5.70 -6.41 -10.73
C ASP A 99 -5.47 -5.23 -9.78
N TYR A 100 -4.94 -5.53 -8.59
CA TYR A 100 -4.49 -4.56 -7.62
C TYR A 100 -3.34 -5.14 -6.78
N PRO A 101 -2.57 -4.28 -6.10
CA PRO A 101 -1.52 -4.71 -5.20
C PRO A 101 -2.08 -5.22 -3.87
N SER A 102 -1.52 -6.31 -3.36
CA SER A 102 -1.89 -6.88 -2.07
C SER A 102 -0.72 -7.64 -1.45
N PRO A 103 -0.53 -7.55 -0.12
CA PRO A 103 0.39 -8.39 0.61
C PRO A 103 0.07 -9.89 0.51
N LEU A 104 -1.09 -10.32 0.02
CA LEU A 104 -1.44 -11.74 -0.07
C LEU A 104 -0.75 -12.45 -1.24
N TRP A 105 -0.24 -11.70 -2.22
CA TRP A 105 0.45 -12.26 -3.39
C TRP A 105 1.67 -11.44 -3.84
N ASP A 106 1.77 -10.15 -3.48
CA ASP A 106 2.97 -9.36 -3.77
C ASP A 106 4.12 -9.77 -2.86
N GLU A 107 5.31 -9.86 -3.44
CA GLU A 107 6.54 -10.06 -2.68
C GLU A 107 6.75 -8.89 -1.70
N CYS A 108 6.94 -9.22 -0.42
CA CYS A 108 7.25 -8.29 0.68
C CYS A 108 8.62 -7.59 0.54
N ALA A 109 9.40 -7.95 -0.48
CA ALA A 109 10.79 -7.54 -0.53
C ALA A 109 10.88 -6.03 -0.74
N ILE A 110 11.16 -5.30 0.33
CA ILE A 110 11.41 -3.86 0.28
C ILE A 110 12.59 -3.61 -0.68
N GLN A 111 12.30 -2.99 -1.81
CA GLN A 111 13.18 -2.79 -2.95
C GLN A 111 14.14 -1.60 -2.76
N LEU A 112 14.12 -0.95 -1.59
CA LEU A 112 15.08 0.10 -1.28
C LEU A 112 16.51 -0.47 -1.23
N VAL A 113 17.31 -0.09 -2.23
CA VAL A 113 18.77 -0.24 -2.17
C VAL A 113 19.31 0.88 -1.30
N THR A 114 19.86 0.54 -0.13
CA THR A 114 20.21 1.50 0.93
C THR A 114 21.59 2.14 0.72
N ASN A 115 22.50 1.49 0.00
CA ASN A 115 23.91 1.86 -0.12
C ASN A 115 24.25 2.67 -1.39
N THR A 116 23.25 3.23 -2.06
CA THR A 116 23.41 4.03 -3.28
C THR A 116 22.62 5.33 -3.19
N ILE A 117 23.15 6.38 -3.83
CA ILE A 117 22.41 7.61 -4.12
C ILE A 117 21.66 7.41 -5.43
N ASP A 118 20.34 7.66 -5.46
CA ASP A 118 19.50 7.33 -6.61
C ASP A 118 19.72 8.35 -7.73
N ALA A 119 19.69 9.64 -7.38
CA ALA A 119 20.17 10.70 -8.25
C ALA A 119 20.65 11.91 -7.45
N ILE A 120 21.54 12.70 -8.05
CA ILE A 120 22.08 13.95 -7.51
C ILE A 120 22.23 14.96 -8.65
N GLY A 121 21.92 16.23 -8.40
CA GLY A 121 22.06 17.31 -9.38
C GLY A 121 21.98 18.69 -8.76
N VAL A 122 22.19 19.72 -9.57
CA VAL A 122 22.06 21.12 -9.15
C VAL A 122 20.80 21.70 -9.78
N VAL A 123 19.90 22.22 -8.95
CA VAL A 123 18.62 22.82 -9.36
C VAL A 123 18.51 24.18 -8.70
N ASP A 124 18.38 25.24 -9.51
CA ASP A 124 18.26 26.64 -9.04
C ASP A 124 19.33 27.05 -8.00
N GLY A 125 20.54 26.51 -8.12
CA GLY A 125 21.68 26.79 -7.23
C GLY A 125 21.71 25.99 -5.93
N ALA A 126 20.76 25.08 -5.70
CA ALA A 126 20.79 24.11 -4.60
C ALA A 126 21.32 22.76 -5.09
N LEU A 127 22.00 22.01 -4.20
CA LEU A 127 22.35 20.62 -4.46
C LEU A 127 21.17 19.74 -4.05
N GLU A 128 20.55 19.10 -5.03
CA GLU A 128 19.38 18.26 -4.83
C GLU A 128 19.70 16.78 -5.04
N PHE A 129 19.12 15.96 -4.17
CA PHE A 129 19.17 14.51 -4.20
C PHE A 129 17.76 13.99 -4.43
N LEU A 130 17.63 12.96 -5.28
CA LEU A 130 16.40 12.19 -5.38
C LEU A 130 16.57 10.91 -4.55
N LEU A 131 15.58 10.61 -3.71
CA LEU A 131 15.39 9.31 -3.08
C LEU A 131 14.02 8.81 -3.54
N ALA A 132 13.99 7.72 -4.30
CA ALA A 132 12.76 7.11 -4.78
C ALA A 132 12.42 5.88 -3.95
N ASP A 133 11.19 5.85 -3.41
CA ASP A 133 10.64 4.69 -2.73
C ASP A 133 9.53 4.05 -3.60
N PRO A 134 9.82 2.91 -4.25
CA PRO A 134 8.87 2.21 -5.10
C PRO A 134 7.90 1.30 -4.33
N ASN A 135 8.03 1.19 -3.00
CA ASN A 135 7.38 0.12 -2.24
C ASN A 135 5.97 0.46 -1.77
N HIS A 136 5.14 -0.56 -1.71
CA HIS A 136 3.87 -0.50 -0.99
C HIS A 136 4.09 -0.52 0.53
N TRP A 137 3.31 0.28 1.25
CA TRP A 137 3.32 0.35 2.70
C TRP A 137 2.30 -0.62 3.31
N PHE A 138 2.61 -1.92 3.25
CA PHE A 138 1.77 -2.94 3.86
C PHE A 138 2.06 -3.10 5.35
N VAL A 139 1.01 -3.19 6.18
CA VAL A 139 1.11 -3.30 7.65
C VAL A 139 2.03 -4.44 8.09
N LYS A 140 2.02 -5.58 7.39
CA LYS A 140 2.81 -6.76 7.76
C LYS A 140 4.32 -6.55 7.69
N ASP A 141 4.81 -5.66 6.83
CA ASP A 141 6.25 -5.42 6.59
C ASP A 141 6.65 -3.98 6.92
N GLU A 142 5.73 -3.21 7.51
CA GLU A 142 5.91 -1.78 7.77
C GLU A 142 7.17 -1.51 8.59
N GLN A 143 7.47 -2.36 9.57
CA GLN A 143 8.66 -2.20 10.40
C GLN A 143 9.97 -2.39 9.61
N ASP A 144 10.02 -3.38 8.70
CA ASP A 144 11.19 -3.63 7.86
C ASP A 144 11.38 -2.52 6.83
N HIS A 145 10.27 -1.99 6.30
CA HIS A 145 10.28 -0.83 5.42
C HIS A 145 10.82 0.40 6.13
N LEU A 146 10.30 0.71 7.33
CA LEU A 146 10.79 1.81 8.17
C LEU A 146 12.30 1.70 8.45
N LEU A 147 12.78 0.51 8.78
CA LEU A 147 14.20 0.27 9.04
C LEU A 147 15.07 0.54 7.81
N LYS A 148 14.66 0.03 6.64
CA LYS A 148 15.41 0.27 5.38
C LYS A 148 15.35 1.71 4.93
N LEU A 149 14.20 2.38 5.09
CA LEU A 149 14.07 3.80 4.76
C LEU A 149 14.95 4.65 5.68
N GLN A 150 14.99 4.33 6.97
CA GLN A 150 15.92 4.95 7.92
C GLN A 150 17.38 4.74 7.52
N GLU A 151 17.78 3.50 7.20
CA GLU A 151 19.13 3.19 6.75
C GLU A 151 19.51 3.97 5.49
N LYS A 152 18.63 4.01 4.48
CA LYS A 152 18.85 4.76 3.24
C LYS A 152 19.00 6.26 3.50
N LEU A 153 18.11 6.86 4.28
CA LEU A 153 18.22 8.28 4.65
C LEU A 153 19.53 8.58 5.40
N ASN A 154 19.93 7.71 6.34
CA ASN A 154 21.20 7.85 7.05
C ASN A 154 22.39 7.80 6.10
N ASN A 155 22.36 6.94 5.07
CA ASN A 155 23.43 6.87 4.08
C ASN A 155 23.49 8.12 3.20
N TYR A 156 22.35 8.73 2.86
CA TYR A 156 22.31 10.02 2.15
C TYR A 156 22.87 11.15 3.01
N ILE A 157 22.44 11.22 4.28
CA ILE A 157 22.95 12.21 5.24
C ILE A 157 24.47 12.04 5.39
N HIS A 158 24.94 10.81 5.58
CA HIS A 158 26.37 10.51 5.67
C HIS A 158 27.13 10.92 4.40
N PHE A 159 26.60 10.64 3.21
CA PHE A 159 27.21 11.06 1.93
C PHE A 159 27.36 12.58 1.84
N ILE A 160 26.36 13.33 2.30
CA ILE A 160 26.39 14.81 2.35
C ILE A 160 27.39 15.31 3.38
N GLU A 161 27.33 14.82 4.63
CA GLU A 161 28.19 15.24 5.73
C GLU A 161 29.67 14.93 5.48
N SER A 162 29.94 13.78 4.85
CA SER A 162 31.29 13.38 4.43
C SER A 162 31.75 14.05 3.13
N LYS A 163 30.92 14.92 2.55
CA LYS A 163 31.24 15.75 1.37
C LYS A 163 31.65 14.95 0.13
N GLN A 164 31.09 13.76 -0.05
CA GLN A 164 31.45 12.87 -1.17
C GLN A 164 31.07 13.45 -2.56
N TYR A 165 30.21 14.47 -2.61
CA TYR A 165 29.83 15.15 -3.85
C TYR A 165 30.83 16.23 -4.33
N VAL A 166 31.75 16.68 -3.47
CA VAL A 166 32.49 17.93 -3.70
C VAL A 166 33.38 17.89 -4.94
N ASP A 167 34.02 16.75 -5.22
CA ASP A 167 34.87 16.60 -6.41
C ASP A 167 34.09 16.76 -7.73
N SER A 168 32.78 16.49 -7.70
CA SER A 168 31.91 16.55 -8.90
C SER A 168 31.11 17.86 -9.00
N TYR A 169 30.71 18.44 -7.86
CA TYR A 169 29.75 19.55 -7.82
C TYR A 169 30.26 20.82 -7.13
N GLY A 170 31.43 20.77 -6.47
CA GLY A 170 31.87 21.81 -5.55
C GLY A 170 31.11 21.77 -4.22
N ASP A 171 31.32 22.78 -3.36
CA ASP A 171 30.73 22.85 -2.02
C ASP A 171 30.03 24.20 -1.73
N ASP A 172 29.79 25.00 -2.78
CA ASP A 172 29.18 26.33 -2.66
C ASP A 172 27.65 26.25 -2.74
N PHE A 173 27.05 25.55 -1.77
CA PHE A 173 25.60 25.36 -1.66
C PHE A 173 25.11 25.79 -0.28
N THR A 174 24.14 26.72 -0.26
CA THR A 174 23.50 27.20 0.97
C THR A 174 22.59 26.16 1.62
N GLU A 175 22.07 25.23 0.83
CA GLU A 175 21.17 24.15 1.28
C GLU A 175 21.43 22.89 0.42
N LYS A 176 21.34 21.72 1.05
CA LYS A 176 21.29 20.42 0.38
C LYS A 176 19.89 19.82 0.57
N VAL A 177 19.19 19.52 -0.51
CA VAL A 177 17.79 19.06 -0.44
C VAL A 177 17.70 17.59 -0.81
N ILE A 178 17.18 16.75 0.08
CA ILE A 178 16.78 15.38 -0.22
C ILE A 178 15.30 15.40 -0.59
N ASN A 179 14.99 15.17 -1.87
CA ASN A 179 13.63 14.95 -2.36
C ASN A 179 13.28 13.46 -2.24
N LEU A 180 12.54 13.12 -1.19
CA LEU A 180 11.98 11.79 -1.00
C LEU A 180 10.62 11.69 -1.70
N THR A 181 10.54 10.81 -2.70
CA THR A 181 9.35 10.57 -3.51
C THR A 181 8.84 9.15 -3.30
N PHE A 182 7.52 8.98 -3.32
CA PHE A 182 6.88 7.69 -3.12
C PHE A 182 6.05 7.30 -4.35
N GLN A 183 6.19 6.04 -4.78
CA GLN A 183 5.28 5.47 -5.77
C GLN A 183 3.90 5.21 -5.16
N TYR A 184 3.85 4.81 -3.89
CA TYR A 184 2.63 4.53 -3.15
C TYR A 184 2.59 5.30 -1.84
N ALA A 185 1.41 5.78 -1.45
CA ALA A 185 1.26 6.59 -0.25
C ALA A 185 1.82 5.87 0.99
N PRO A 186 2.68 6.53 1.78
CA PRO A 186 3.14 6.01 3.06
C PRO A 186 1.99 5.81 4.04
N SER A 187 2.19 4.93 5.02
CA SER A 187 1.29 4.82 6.16
C SER A 187 1.41 6.02 7.12
N ASP A 188 0.47 6.15 8.06
CA ASP A 188 0.53 7.17 9.12
C ASP A 188 1.82 7.04 9.96
N ASN A 189 2.27 5.82 10.24
CA ASN A 189 3.53 5.58 10.96
C ASN A 189 4.74 6.03 10.11
N GLY A 190 4.71 5.76 8.81
CA GLY A 190 5.70 6.25 7.84
C GLY A 190 5.78 7.78 7.81
N LEU A 191 4.65 8.45 7.70
CA LEU A 191 4.58 9.91 7.74
C LEU A 191 5.08 10.47 9.08
N ALA A 192 4.68 9.88 10.20
CA ALA A 192 5.13 10.28 11.52
C ALA A 192 6.66 10.13 11.67
N PHE A 193 7.23 9.04 11.16
CA PHE A 193 8.68 8.84 11.10
C PHE A 193 9.38 9.95 10.32
N LEU A 194 8.89 10.29 9.13
CA LEU A 194 9.49 11.34 8.29
C LEU A 194 9.44 12.73 8.94
N VAL A 195 8.35 13.04 9.66
CA VAL A 195 8.26 14.27 10.46
C VAL A 195 9.36 14.32 11.53
N GLN A 196 9.71 13.20 12.15
CA GLN A 196 10.82 13.16 13.12
C GLN A 196 12.17 13.35 12.44
N VAL A 197 12.39 12.74 11.27
CA VAL A 197 13.62 12.98 10.49
C VAL A 197 13.76 14.45 10.13
N GLN A 198 12.70 15.09 9.65
CA GLN A 198 12.71 16.53 9.35
C GLN A 198 13.08 17.37 10.58
N LYS A 199 12.56 17.03 11.77
CA LYS A 199 12.94 17.72 13.03
C LYS A 199 14.40 17.54 13.38
N VAL A 200 14.96 16.34 13.21
CA VAL A 200 16.37 16.05 13.47
C VAL A 200 17.28 16.85 12.54
N LEU A 201 16.86 17.10 11.30
CA LEU A 201 17.62 17.84 10.30
C LEU A 201 17.50 19.38 10.42
N GLN A 202 16.54 19.91 11.17
CA GLN A 202 16.34 21.37 11.34
C GLN A 202 17.58 22.21 11.69
N PRO A 203 18.53 21.76 12.54
CA PRO A 203 19.71 22.54 12.86
C PRO A 203 20.84 22.43 11.81
N THR A 204 20.64 21.68 10.73
CA THR A 204 21.63 21.44 9.67
C THR A 204 21.32 22.24 8.41
N ASP A 205 22.20 22.19 7.42
CA ASP A 205 21.97 22.70 6.05
C ASP A 205 21.34 21.64 5.12
N ILE A 206 20.90 20.51 5.68
CA ILE A 206 20.21 19.43 4.97
C ILE A 206 18.71 19.57 5.20
N ARG A 207 17.94 19.57 4.11
CA ARG A 207 16.48 19.59 4.16
C ARG A 207 15.90 18.34 3.52
N LEU A 208 15.03 17.66 4.24
CA LEU A 208 14.20 16.58 3.69
C LEU A 208 12.86 17.14 3.19
N LYS A 209 12.62 17.02 1.89
CA LYS A 209 11.34 17.33 1.25
C LYS A 209 10.65 16.03 0.88
N VAL A 210 9.44 15.84 1.39
CA VAL A 210 8.62 14.63 1.15
C VAL A 210 7.56 14.95 0.10
N VAL A 211 7.48 14.11 -0.93
CA VAL A 211 6.46 14.18 -1.99
C VAL A 211 5.67 12.88 -1.99
N VAL A 212 4.39 12.98 -1.63
CA VAL A 212 3.44 11.86 -1.64
C VAL A 212 2.64 11.84 -2.95
N PRO A 213 2.26 10.67 -3.47
CA PRO A 213 1.37 10.58 -4.63
C PRO A 213 -0.03 11.12 -4.28
N GLU A 214 -0.74 11.63 -5.28
CA GLU A 214 -2.14 12.10 -5.19
C GLU A 214 -3.14 10.96 -4.98
#